data_AF-A0A6L8MRW9-F1
#
_entry.id   AF-A0A6L8MRW9-F1
#
_cell.length_a   1.000
_cell.length_b   1.000
_cell.length_c   1.000
_cell.angle_alpha   90.00
_cell.angle_beta   90.00
_cell.angle_gamma   90.00
#
_symmetry.space_group_name_H-M   'P 1'
#
loop_
_entity.id
_entity.type
_entity.pdbx_description
1 polymer ?
#
loop_
_entity_poly.entity_id
_entity_poly.type
_entity_poly.pdbx_seq_one_letter_code
_entity_poly.pdbx_strand_id
1 'polypeptide(L)'
;MLAQPVGHTFDAMTPLAPSQRIHLVLLGVQNVPRSAQFYEALGWTRSPTGNDGFVKFNMGGYAICLINREDFASDALSPTATGSGFAGVALIHLARNAEDVLRIRAFARG
;
A
#
# COMPACT_ATOMS: atom_id res chain seq x y z
N MET A 1 11.22 -17.33 12.06
CA MET A 1 10.98 -18.28 13.16
C MET A 1 10.82 -17.46 14.43
N LEU A 2 9.72 -17.61 15.16
CA LEU A 2 9.54 -16.89 16.42
C LEU A 2 10.44 -17.51 17.48
N ALA A 3 11.09 -16.68 18.30
CA ALA A 3 12.01 -17.14 19.34
C ALA A 3 11.28 -17.79 20.53
N GLN A 4 9.96 -17.63 20.62
CA GLN A 4 9.17 -18.13 21.74
C GLN A 4 8.60 -19.51 21.45
N PRO A 5 8.52 -20.39 22.47
CA PRO A 5 7.93 -21.72 22.31
C PRO A 5 6.43 -21.63 22.04
N VAL A 6 5.88 -22.69 21.42
CA VAL A 6 4.43 -22.86 21.26
C VAL A 6 3.77 -22.89 22.64
N GLY A 7 2.70 -22.11 22.82
CA GLY A 7 2.01 -21.96 24.11
C GLY A 7 2.54 -20.82 24.99
N HIS A 8 3.54 -20.05 24.52
CA HIS A 8 3.96 -18.84 25.20
C HIS A 8 2.85 -17.78 25.19
N THR A 9 2.44 -17.34 26.38
CA THR A 9 1.51 -16.22 26.55
C THR A 9 2.29 -14.91 26.55
N PHE A 10 1.97 -14.02 25.61
CA PHE A 10 2.53 -12.68 25.59
C PHE A 10 1.84 -11.82 26.65
N ASP A 11 2.60 -11.35 27.62
CA ASP A 11 2.10 -10.49 28.69
C ASP A 11 2.21 -9.01 28.31
N ALA A 12 1.10 -8.28 28.36
CA ALA A 12 0.99 -6.88 27.94
C ALA A 12 1.22 -5.89 29.11
N MET A 13 2.06 -6.26 30.08
CA MET A 13 2.29 -5.51 31.32
C MET A 13 2.80 -4.07 31.12
N THR A 14 3.55 -3.81 30.05
CA THR A 14 4.08 -2.46 29.78
C THR A 14 3.68 -1.99 28.38
N PRO A 15 2.86 -0.94 28.28
CA PRO A 15 2.52 -0.33 27.01
C PRO A 15 3.77 0.21 26.31
N LEU A 16 3.97 -0.19 25.05
CA LEU A 16 4.98 0.37 24.17
C LEU A 16 4.26 1.14 23.06
N ALA A 17 4.49 2.45 22.99
CA ALA A 17 4.00 3.23 21.86
C ALA A 17 4.73 2.80 20.57
N PRO A 18 4.01 2.61 19.45
CA PRO A 18 4.66 2.32 18.19
C PRO A 18 5.51 3.52 17.75
N SER A 19 6.56 3.26 16.98
CA SER A 19 7.34 4.35 16.37
C SER A 19 6.44 5.19 15.45
N GLN A 20 6.65 6.50 15.42
CA GLN A 20 5.93 7.42 14.52
C GLN A 20 6.43 7.30 13.07
N ARG A 21 6.16 6.15 12.44
CA ARG A 21 6.60 5.81 11.07
C ARG A 21 5.53 5.04 10.32
N ILE A 22 5.27 5.45 9.09
CA ILE A 22 4.48 4.66 8.13
C ILE A 22 5.42 3.71 7.40
N HIS A 23 5.08 2.43 7.38
CA HIS A 23 5.82 1.41 6.66
C HIS A 23 5.19 1.09 5.30
N LEU A 24 3.86 1.11 5.23
CA LEU A 24 3.13 0.65 4.05
C LEU A 24 1.77 1.34 3.96
N VAL A 25 1.38 1.67 2.74
CA VAL A 25 0.03 2.10 2.38
C VAL A 25 -0.58 1.03 1.48
N LEU A 26 -1.65 0.38 1.94
CA LEU A 26 -2.35 -0.66 1.20
C LEU A 26 -3.61 -0.07 0.56
N LEU A 27 -3.74 -0.24 -0.76
CA LEU A 27 -4.85 0.29 -1.54
C LEU A 27 -5.70 -0.85 -2.11
N GLY A 28 -6.98 -0.87 -1.73
CA GLY A 28 -7.98 -1.73 -2.35
C GLY A 28 -8.35 -1.23 -3.74
N VAL A 29 -8.02 -2.00 -4.77
CA VAL A 29 -8.27 -1.69 -6.18
C VAL A 29 -9.18 -2.73 -6.84
N GLN A 30 -9.94 -2.31 -7.85
CA GLN A 30 -10.85 -3.21 -8.57
C GLN A 30 -10.11 -4.22 -9.45
N ASN A 31 -8.96 -3.83 -10.01
CA ASN A 31 -8.16 -4.69 -10.89
C ASN A 31 -6.67 -4.46 -10.60
N VAL A 32 -6.07 -5.41 -9.88
CA VAL A 32 -4.67 -5.33 -9.44
C VAL A 32 -3.69 -5.25 -10.63
N PRO A 33 -3.78 -6.09 -11.68
CA PRO A 33 -2.90 -5.99 -12.84
C PRO A 33 -2.94 -4.62 -13.54
N ARG A 34 -4.14 -4.06 -13.76
CA ARG A 34 -4.31 -2.74 -14.38
C ARG A 34 -3.74 -1.63 -13.51
N SER A 35 -4.02 -1.67 -12.21
CA SER A 35 -3.46 -0.68 -11.28
C SER A 35 -1.94 -0.79 -11.19
N ALA A 36 -1.38 -2.01 -11.25
CA ALA A 36 0.07 -2.20 -11.27
C ALA A 36 0.73 -1.63 -12.54
N GLN A 37 0.12 -1.86 -13.72
CA GLN A 37 0.58 -1.28 -14.98
C GLN A 37 0.64 0.25 -14.95
N PHE A 38 -0.32 0.91 -14.27
CA PHE A 38 -0.28 2.36 -14.09
C PHE A 38 0.99 2.82 -13.38
N TYR A 39 1.38 2.19 -12.26
CA TYR A 39 2.61 2.57 -11.55
C TYR A 39 3.87 2.19 -12.33
N GLU A 40 3.87 1.06 -13.05
CA GLU A 40 4.98 0.68 -13.93
C GLU A 40 5.18 1.67 -15.07
N ALA A 41 4.10 2.24 -15.62
CA ALA A 41 4.17 3.30 -16.62
C ALA A 41 4.83 4.57 -16.06
N LEU A 42 4.82 4.79 -14.74
CA LEU A 42 5.61 5.84 -14.08
C LEU A 42 7.10 5.49 -13.92
N GLY A 43 7.53 4.35 -14.44
CA GLY A 43 8.88 3.80 -14.28
C GLY A 43 9.11 3.09 -12.95
N TRP A 44 8.05 2.78 -12.19
CA TRP A 44 8.20 2.07 -10.92
C TRP A 44 8.40 0.56 -11.15
N THR A 45 9.14 -0.09 -10.26
CA THR A 45 9.43 -1.52 -10.36
C THR A 45 8.64 -2.31 -9.32
N ARG A 46 7.92 -3.34 -9.77
CA ARG A 46 7.24 -4.28 -8.87
C ARG A 46 8.26 -5.02 -8.01
N SER A 47 7.93 -5.18 -6.73
CA SER A 47 8.69 -6.05 -5.84
C SER A 47 8.44 -7.52 -6.20
N PRO A 48 9.47 -8.39 -6.14
CA PRO A 48 9.32 -9.82 -6.46
C PRO A 48 8.50 -10.58 -5.41
N THR A 49 8.20 -9.97 -4.25
CA THR A 49 7.41 -10.61 -3.18
C THR A 49 5.90 -10.46 -3.37
N GLY A 50 5.43 -10.08 -4.56
CA GLY A 50 4.02 -9.97 -4.90
C GLY A 50 3.48 -11.18 -5.66
N ASN A 51 2.19 -11.17 -5.97
CA ASN A 51 1.48 -12.13 -6.83
C ASN A 51 0.34 -11.42 -7.58
N ASP A 52 -0.48 -12.16 -8.33
CA ASP A 52 -1.54 -11.58 -9.17
C ASP A 52 -2.64 -10.85 -8.37
N GLY A 53 -2.88 -11.23 -7.12
CA GLY A 53 -3.83 -10.59 -6.21
C GLY A 53 -3.23 -9.49 -5.33
N PHE A 54 -1.89 -9.39 -5.28
CA PHE A 54 -1.17 -8.44 -4.43
C PHE A 54 0.12 -7.95 -5.08
N VAL A 55 0.20 -6.65 -5.37
CA VAL A 55 1.41 -6.02 -5.93
C VAL A 55 1.99 -5.02 -4.94
N LYS A 56 3.32 -4.96 -4.82
CA LYS A 56 4.04 -4.03 -3.96
C LYS A 56 5.08 -3.23 -4.76
N PHE A 57 5.18 -1.94 -4.48
CA PHE A 57 6.23 -1.05 -4.96
C PHE A 57 7.03 -0.50 -3.77
N ASN A 58 8.33 -0.79 -3.72
CA ASN A 58 9.21 -0.32 -2.65
C ASN A 58 9.74 1.10 -2.98
N MET A 59 9.69 2.01 -2.01
CA MET A 59 10.10 3.42 -2.17
C MET A 59 11.22 3.82 -1.20
N GLY A 60 12.13 2.89 -0.87
CA GLY A 60 13.32 3.21 -0.06
C GLY A 60 13.04 3.49 1.43
N GLY A 61 12.06 2.80 2.02
CA GLY A 61 11.75 2.89 3.45
C GLY A 61 10.26 2.74 3.77
N TYR A 62 9.42 2.91 2.77
CA TYR A 62 7.99 2.65 2.81
C TYR A 62 7.55 2.02 1.47
N ALA A 63 6.33 1.49 1.42
CA ALA A 63 5.79 0.84 0.22
C ALA A 63 4.34 1.25 -0.05
N ILE A 64 3.98 1.28 -1.33
CA ILE A 64 2.58 1.24 -1.78
C ILE A 64 2.28 -0.18 -2.21
N CYS A 65 1.17 -0.70 -1.72
CA CYS A 65 0.68 -2.02 -2.07
C CYS A 65 -0.72 -1.92 -2.66
N LEU A 66 -1.02 -2.82 -3.58
CA LEU A 66 -2.27 -2.94 -4.28
C LEU A 66 -2.83 -4.32 -4.01
N ILE A 67 -4.10 -4.39 -3.62
CA ILE A 67 -4.81 -5.63 -3.32
C ILE A 67 -6.23 -5.53 -3.88
N ASN A 68 -6.85 -6.66 -4.22
CA ASN A 68 -8.25 -6.67 -4.60
C ASN A 68 -9.13 -6.10 -3.46
N ARG A 69 -10.17 -5.33 -3.80
CA ARG A 69 -11.07 -4.76 -2.78
C ARG A 69 -11.81 -5.80 -1.95
N GLU A 70 -12.17 -6.94 -2.54
CA GLU A 70 -12.84 -8.04 -1.82
C GLU A 70 -11.91 -8.65 -0.79
N ASP A 71 -10.69 -9.00 -1.20
CA ASP A 71 -9.66 -9.53 -0.31
C ASP A 71 -9.34 -8.53 0.81
N PHE A 72 -9.22 -7.24 0.45
CA PHE A 72 -8.93 -6.20 1.45
C PHE A 72 -10.09 -5.99 2.43
N ALA A 73 -11.33 -6.08 1.97
CA ALA A 73 -12.50 -5.99 2.85
C ALA A 73 -12.54 -7.18 3.82
N SER A 74 -12.22 -8.38 3.34
CA SER A 74 -12.09 -9.58 4.17
C SER A 74 -11.00 -9.39 5.24
N ASP A 75 -9.80 -8.94 4.85
CA ASP A 75 -8.69 -8.68 5.77
C ASP A 75 -9.03 -7.60 6.81
N ALA A 76 -9.79 -6.58 6.41
CA ALA A 76 -10.23 -5.49 7.27
C ALA A 76 -11.48 -5.83 8.10
N LEU A 77 -12.05 -7.04 7.97
CA LEU A 77 -13.32 -7.44 8.57
C LEU A 77 -14.48 -6.48 8.22
N SER A 78 -14.40 -5.88 7.04
CA SER A 78 -15.44 -4.98 6.53
C SER A 78 -16.60 -5.79 5.95
N PRO A 79 -17.86 -5.42 6.22
CA PRO A 79 -19.02 -6.09 5.64
C PRO A 79 -19.19 -5.82 4.13
N THR A 80 -18.43 -4.89 3.57
CA THR A 80 -18.49 -4.55 2.13
C THR A 80 -17.11 -4.13 1.59
N ALA A 81 -16.86 -4.49 0.32
CA ALA A 81 -15.72 -4.04 -0.47
C ALA A 81 -15.95 -2.69 -1.18
N THR A 82 -17.20 -2.21 -1.15
CA THR A 82 -17.62 -0.98 -1.82
C THR A 82 -17.86 0.15 -0.81
N GLY A 83 -17.55 1.37 -1.23
CA GLY A 83 -17.89 2.58 -0.47
C GLY A 83 -18.53 3.59 -1.40
N SER A 84 -19.26 4.55 -0.84
CA SER A 84 -19.88 5.66 -1.57
C SER A 84 -19.41 7.00 -1.01
N GLY A 85 -19.19 7.98 -1.88
CA GLY A 85 -18.82 9.34 -1.48
C GLY A 85 -17.31 9.56 -1.32
N PHE A 86 -16.94 10.66 -0.66
CA PHE A 86 -15.56 11.07 -0.46
C PHE A 86 -14.90 10.32 0.71
N ALA A 87 -13.77 9.68 0.46
CA ALA A 87 -13.07 8.86 1.45
C ALA A 87 -12.27 9.65 2.52
N GLY A 88 -12.13 10.98 2.38
CA GLY A 88 -11.39 11.80 3.36
C GLY A 88 -9.87 11.60 3.36
N VAL A 89 -9.30 11.01 2.31
CA VAL A 89 -7.87 10.66 2.23
C VAL A 89 -7.24 11.26 0.98
N ALA A 90 -6.01 11.75 1.11
CA ALA A 90 -5.16 12.19 0.01
C ALA A 90 -3.77 11.55 0.10
N LEU A 91 -3.26 11.05 -1.02
CA LEU A 91 -1.86 10.65 -1.18
C LEU A 91 -1.16 11.70 -2.02
N ILE A 92 -0.19 12.38 -1.43
CA ILE A 92 0.47 13.53 -2.04
C ILE A 92 1.93 13.17 -2.35
N HIS A 93 2.32 13.32 -3.61
CA HIS A 93 3.72 13.27 -4.03
C HIS A 93 4.25 14.70 -4.19
N LEU A 94 5.30 15.04 -3.45
CA LEU A 94 5.97 16.34 -3.56
C LEU A 94 7.13 16.22 -4.57
N ALA A 95 6.99 16.95 -5.68
CA ALA A 95 8.07 17.13 -6.63
C ALA A 95 9.14 18.09 -6.07
N ARG A 96 10.38 17.97 -6.57
CA ARG A 96 11.49 18.84 -6.12
C ARG A 96 11.34 20.29 -6.59
N ASN A 97 10.75 20.50 -7.76
CA ASN A 97 10.46 21.80 -8.35
C ASN A 97 9.15 21.74 -9.14
N ALA A 98 8.64 22.90 -9.58
CA ALA A 98 7.37 22.99 -10.27
C ALA A 98 7.41 22.34 -11.65
N GLU A 99 8.54 22.43 -12.35
CA GLU A 99 8.75 21.88 -13.69
C GLU A 99 8.65 20.34 -13.68
N ASP A 100 9.12 19.69 -12.62
CA ASP A 100 9.06 18.24 -12.45
C ASP A 100 7.63 17.72 -12.39
N VAL A 101 6.65 18.51 -11.94
CA VAL A 101 5.23 18.11 -11.96
C VAL A 101 4.76 17.80 -13.39
N LEU A 102 5.12 18.65 -14.35
CA LEU A 102 4.75 18.43 -15.75
C LEU A 102 5.46 17.20 -16.33
N ARG A 103 6.74 17.00 -16.00
CA ARG A 103 7.53 15.84 -16.43
C ARG A 103 6.95 14.53 -15.88
N ILE A 104 6.61 14.50 -14.59
CA ILE A 104 6.01 13.33 -13.94
C ILE A 104 4.63 13.04 -14.53
N ARG A 105 3.78 14.06 -14.73
CA ARG A 105 2.45 13.89 -15.34
C ARG A 105 2.49 13.35 -16.77
N ALA A 106 3.58 13.54 -17.50
CA ALA A 106 3.73 12.99 -18.85
C ALA A 106 3.74 11.45 -18.85
N PHE A 107 4.24 10.80 -17.80
CA PHE A 107 4.22 9.34 -17.65
C PHE A 107 2.83 8.80 -17.29
N ALA A 108 1.98 9.61 -16.66
CA ALA A 108 0.67 9.17 -16.14
C ALA A 108 -0.45 9.13 -17.21
N ARG A 109 -0.16 9.43 -18.49
CA ARG A 109 -1.14 9.44 -19.59
C ARG A 109 -1.16 8.14 -20.43
N GLY A 110 -0.51 7.07 -19.97
CA GLY A 110 -0.58 5.74 -20.57
C GLY A 110 -1.87 5.00 -20.26
#